data_AF-A0A8X6SNC0-F1
#
_entry.id   AF-A0A8X6SNC0-F1
#
_cell.length_a   1.000
_cell.length_b   1.000
_cell.length_c   1.000
_cell.angle_alpha   90.00
_cell.angle_beta   90.00
_cell.angle_gamma   90.00
#
_symmetry.space_group_name_H-M   'P 1'
#
loop_
_entity.id
_entity.type
_entity.pdbx_description
1 polymer ?
#
loop_
_entity_poly.entity_id
_entity_poly.type
_entity_poly.pdbx_seq_one_letter_code
_entity_poly.pdbx_strand_id
1 'polypeptide(L)' 'MRIAFPQDGGIYQQDIAECHTTDSVRAWFKEHQDRFIVLPCPENSPDLSPINNLRNPLDRVVRVMDPHARNLVQ' A
#
# COMPACT_ATOMS: atom_id res chain seq x y z
N MET A 1 9.48 10.75 15.36
CA MET A 1 8.58 9.58 15.36
C MET A 1 9.25 8.46 14.59
N ARG A 2 9.80 7.45 15.27
CA ARG A 2 10.41 6.28 14.60
C ARG A 2 9.26 5.33 14.31
N ILE A 3 8.88 5.18 13.04
CA ILE A 3 8.05 4.04 12.64
C ILE A 3 8.99 2.84 12.67
N ALA A 4 9.11 2.24 13.85
CA ALA A 4 9.94 1.07 14.07
C ALA A 4 9.11 -0.15 13.66
N PHE A 5 9.41 -0.71 12.49
CA PHE A 5 9.06 -2.10 12.29
C PHE A 5 9.73 -2.91 13.40
N PRO A 6 9.00 -3.77 14.12
CA PRO A 6 9.61 -4.59 15.16
C PRO A 6 10.66 -5.46 14.46
N GLN A 7 11.95 -5.27 14.81
CA GLN A 7 13.14 -6.00 14.32
C GLN A 7 13.95 -5.39 13.15
N ASP A 8 13.91 -4.07 12.93
CA ASP A 8 14.77 -3.32 11.98
C ASP A 8 14.63 -3.68 10.48
N GLY A 9 13.79 -4.66 10.15
CA GLY A 9 13.27 -4.97 8.83
C GLY A 9 11.73 -5.04 8.79
N GLY A 10 11.13 -5.23 7.62
CA GLY A 10 9.69 -5.22 7.44
C GLY A 10 9.19 -6.07 6.27
N ILE A 11 7.95 -6.53 6.37
CA ILE A 11 7.24 -7.16 5.26
C ILE A 11 6.49 -6.05 4.51
N TYR A 12 6.74 -5.94 3.21
CA TYR A 12 6.09 -4.96 2.35
C TYR A 12 5.08 -5.66 1.44
N GLN A 13 3.80 -5.33 1.62
CA GLN A 13 2.72 -5.79 0.76
C GLN A 13 2.24 -4.63 -0.11
N GLN A 14 2.19 -4.85 -1.42
CA GLN A 14 1.74 -3.88 -2.43
C GLN A 14 0.69 -4.50 -3.36
N ASP A 15 -0.03 -3.65 -4.08
CA ASP A 15 -0.94 -4.10 -5.15
C ASP A 15 -0.20 -4.24 -6.50
N ILE A 16 -0.92 -4.63 -7.56
CA ILE A 16 -0.37 -4.83 -8.90
C ILE A 16 -0.29 -3.55 -9.75
N ALA A 17 -0.41 -2.35 -9.16
CA ALA A 17 -0.30 -1.12 -9.95
C ALA A 17 1.06 -1.05 -10.66
N GLU A 18 1.05 -0.63 -11.93
CA GLU A 18 2.25 -0.61 -12.78
C GLU A 18 3.39 0.20 -12.17
N CYS A 19 3.08 1.29 -11.45
CA CYS A 19 4.07 2.11 -10.77
C CYS A 19 4.91 1.32 -9.74
N HIS A 20 4.32 0.32 -9.08
CA HIS A 20 4.97 -0.55 -8.10
C HIS A 20 5.82 -1.65 -8.72
N THR A 21 5.63 -1.92 -10.02
CA THR A 21 6.35 -2.96 -10.75
C THR A 21 7.39 -2.41 -11.73
N THR A 22 7.60 -1.09 -11.75
CA THR A 22 8.67 -0.44 -12.53
C THR A 22 10.06 -0.93 -12.12
N ASP A 23 11.01 -0.89 -13.07
CA ASP A 23 12.37 -1.38 -12.84
C ASP A 23 13.11 -0.62 -11.74
N SER A 24 12.87 0.69 -11.60
CA SER A 24 13.46 1.51 -10.54
C SER A 24 12.99 1.08 -9.15
N VAL A 25 11.69 0.83 -8.98
CA VAL A 25 11.11 0.35 -7.71
C VAL A 25 11.62 -1.05 -7.38
N ARG A 26 11.65 -1.95 -8.38
CA ARG A 26 12.21 -3.30 -8.21
C ARG A 26 13.69 -3.28 -7.83
N ALA A 27 14.48 -2.40 -8.44
CA ALA A 27 15.91 -2.26 -8.14
C ALA A 27 16.13 -1.80 -6.70
N TRP A 28 15.33 -0.83 -6.23
CA TRP A 28 15.42 -0.35 -4.85
C TRP A 28 15.15 -1.46 -3.83
N PHE A 29 14.12 -2.29 -4.04
CA PHE A 29 13.84 -3.41 -3.15
C PHE A 29 14.91 -4.51 -3.19
N LYS A 30 15.54 -4.74 -4.34
CA LYS A 30 16.68 -5.69 -4.44
C LYS A 30 17.89 -5.21 -3.64
N GLU A 31 18.19 -3.91 -3.69
CA GLU A 31 19.27 -3.31 -2.90
C GLU A 31 19.01 -3.41 -1.39
N HIS A 32 17.74 -3.39 -0.97
CA HIS A 32 17.32 -3.40 0.44
C HIS A 32 16.68 -4.72 0.89
N GLN A 33 17.00 -5.84 0.22
CA GLN A 33 16.42 -7.15 0.53
C GLN A 33 16.81 -7.71 1.91
N ASP A 34 17.88 -7.19 2.52
CA ASP A 34 18.28 -7.48 3.90
C ASP A 34 17.32 -6.87 4.93
N ARG A 35 16.56 -5.83 4.52
CA ARG A 35 15.61 -5.10 5.36
C ARG A 35 14.16 -5.36 4.99
N PHE A 36 13.87 -5.69 3.74
CA PHE A 36 12.48 -5.83 3.29
C PHE A 36 12.23 -7.16 2.58
N ILE A 37 11.17 -7.83 3.03
CA ILE A 37 10.56 -8.95 2.31
C ILE A 37 9.36 -8.39 1.56
N VAL A 38 9.43 -8.34 0.23
CA VAL A 38 8.30 -7.92 -0.61
C VAL A 38 7.42 -9.12 -0.89
N LEU A 39 6.14 -9.05 -0.50
CA LEU A 39 5.17 -10.09 -0.83
C LEU A 39 4.75 -9.98 -2.30
N PRO A 40 4.72 -11.10 -3.05
CA PRO A 40 4.14 -11.12 -4.38
C PRO A 40 2.63 -10.84 -4.26
N CYS A 41 2.12 -9.90 -5.05
CA CYS A 41 0.69 -9.71 -5.17
C CYS A 41 0.14 -10.80 -6.12
N PRO A 42 -0.80 -11.65 -5.69
CA PRO A 42 -1.49 -12.56 -6.61
C PRO A 42 -2.28 -11.74 -7.64
N GLU A 43 -2.11 -12.06 -8.92
CA GLU A 43 -2.84 -11.41 -10.01
C GLU A 43 -4.36 -11.58 -9.79
N ASN A 44 -5.12 -10.50 -9.97
CA ASN A 44 -6.58 -10.45 -9.84
C ASN A 44 -7.17 -10.60 -8.43
N SER A 45 -6.39 -10.39 -7.37
CA SER A 45 -6.91 -10.40 -5.99
C SER A 45 -6.83 -9.03 -5.30
N PRO A 46 -7.62 -8.02 -5.76
CA PRO A 46 -7.69 -6.75 -5.05
C PRO A 46 -8.17 -6.94 -3.61
N ASP A 47 -9.02 -7.93 -3.34
CA ASP A 47 -9.48 -8.29 -2.00
C ASP A 47 -8.35 -8.65 -1.01
N LEU A 48 -7.18 -9.06 -1.51
CA LEU A 48 -6.04 -9.43 -0.68
C LEU A 48 -5.13 -8.27 -0.29
N SER A 49 -5.35 -7.05 -0.82
CA SER A 49 -4.57 -5.88 -0.41
C SER A 49 -5.13 -5.28 0.89
N PRO A 50 -4.36 -5.24 2.01
CA PRO A 50 -4.83 -4.70 3.29
C PRO A 50 -5.31 -3.26 3.19
N ILE A 51 -4.81 -2.48 2.23
CA ILE A 51 -5.24 -1.10 2.00
C ILE A 51 -6.73 -1.01 1.63
N ASN A 52 -7.29 -2.04 0.97
CA ASN A 52 -8.68 -2.02 0.55
C ASN A 52 -9.64 -2.10 1.74
N ASN A 53 -9.26 -2.78 2.83
CA ASN A 53 -10.02 -2.76 4.08
C ASN A 53 -10.05 -1.37 4.73
N LEU A 54 -9.04 -0.54 4.48
CA LEU A 54 -8.93 0.81 5.03
C LEU A 54 -9.64 1.87 4.18
N ARG A 55 -9.87 1.61 2.88
CA ARG A 55 -10.52 2.57 1.97
C ARG A 55 -11.91 2.97 2.45
N ASN A 56 -12.80 2.02 2.72
CA ASN A 56 -14.18 2.34 3.12
C ASN A 56 -14.27 3.14 4.45
N PRO A 57 -13.56 2.76 5.53
CA PRO A 57 -13.50 3.59 6.74
C PRO A 57 -12.93 4.99 6.48
N LEU A 58 -11.86 5.10 5.69
CA LEU A 58 -11.23 6.37 5.38
C LEU A 58 -12.17 7.29 4.57
N ASP A 59 -12.84 6.75 3.55
CA ASP A 59 -13.81 7.48 2.74
C ASP A 59 -14.95 8.03 3.60
N ARG A 60 -15.42 7.24 4.58
CA ARG A 60 -16.43 7.70 5.53
C ARG A 60 -15.94 8.88 6.35
N VAL A 61 -14.71 8.82 6.86
CA VAL A 61 -14.11 9.93 7.62
C VAL A 61 -13.98 11.18 6.74
N VAL A 62 -13.48 11.03 5.50
CA VAL A 62 -13.32 12.16 4.58
C VAL A 62 -14.68 12.81 4.27
N ARG A 63 -15.73 12.02 4.02
CA ARG A 63 -17.09 12.56 3.76
C ARG A 63 -17.69 13.29 4.96
N VAL A 64 -17.33 12.92 6.20
CA VAL A 64 -17.72 13.66 7.40
C VAL A 64 -16.98 14.99 7.49
N MET A 65 -15.69 15.00 7.14
CA MET A 65 -14.85 16.20 7.18
C MET A 65 -15.14 17.19 6.06
N ASP A 66 -15.43 16.70 4.86
CA ASP A 66 -15.83 17.49 3.70
C ASP A 66 -16.99 16.79 2.94
N PRO A 67 -18.25 17.11 3.28
CA PRO A 67 -19.43 16.56 2.62
C PRO A 67 -19.53 16.93 1.13
N HIS A 68 -18.77 17.93 0.68
CA HIS A 68 -18.79 18.44 -0.69
C HIS A 68 -17.58 17.99 -1.52
N ALA A 69 -16.71 17.13 -0.99
CA ALA A 69 -15.59 16.56 -1.71
C ALA A 69 -16.09 15.76 -2.94
N ARG A 70 -16.03 16.38 -4.13
CA ARG A 70 -16.53 15.81 -5.39
C ARG A 70 -15.56 14.81 -6.05
N ASN A 71 -14.35 14.69 -5.50
CA ASN A 71 -13.30 13.83 -6.05
C ASN A 71 -13.40 12.37 -5.56
N LEU A 72 -14.36 12.06 -4.68
CA LEU A 72 -14.68 10.71 -4.23
C LEU A 72 -15.85 10.14 -5.06
N VAL A 73 -15.65 10.06 -6.38
CA VAL A 73 -16.62 9.42 -7.28
C VAL A 73 -16.36 7.91 -7.24
N GLN A 74 -17.42 7.14 -7.01
CA GLN A 74 -17.42 5.67 -7.09
C GLN A 74 -17.14 5.19 -8.52
#